data_AF-A0A519M468-F1
#
_entry.id   AF-A0A519M468-F1
#
_cell.length_a   1.000
_cell.length_b   1.000
_cell.length_c   1.000
_cell.angle_alpha   90.00
_cell.angle_beta   90.00
_cell.angle_gamma   90.00
#
_symmetry.space_group_name_H-M   'P 1'
#
loop_
_entity.id
_entity.type
_entity.pdbx_description
1 polymer ?
#
loop_
_entity_poly.entity_id
_entity_poly.type
_entity_poly.pdbx_seq_one_letter_code
_entity_poly.pdbx_strand_id
1 'polypeptide(L)'
;MKKLPRTIQTIEDGKQLVRSSGSVGANYIEANESLSKKDFCYRVKICRKEAKESIYWLTLLKLCYPEYDTILDLLFRKVQS
;
A
#
# COMPACT_ATOMS: atom_id res chain seq x y z
N MET A 1 10.92 14.67 -12.12
CA MET A 1 10.19 13.45 -11.73
C MET A 1 9.13 13.15 -12.79
N LYS A 2 9.12 11.94 -13.36
CA LYS A 2 8.03 11.52 -14.26
C LYS A 2 6.77 11.29 -13.41
N LYS A 3 5.63 11.85 -13.83
CA LYS A 3 4.33 11.65 -13.20
C LYS A 3 3.51 10.67 -14.03
N LEU A 4 2.80 9.75 -13.37
CA LEU A 4 1.87 8.84 -14.07
C LEU A 4 0.84 9.65 -14.87
N PRO A 5 0.42 9.17 -16.06
CA PRO A 5 -0.59 9.84 -16.86
C PRO A 5 -1.93 9.86 -16.11
N ARG A 6 -2.64 10.97 -16.21
CA ARG A 6 -3.86 11.24 -15.45
C ARG A 6 -5.07 10.65 -16.18
N THR A 7 -5.19 9.34 -16.14
CA THR A 7 -6.35 8.58 -16.67
C THR A 7 -7.31 8.23 -15.55
N ILE A 8 -8.54 7.83 -15.90
CA ILE A 8 -9.53 7.34 -14.92
C ILE A 8 -8.95 6.17 -14.13
N GLN A 9 -8.32 5.21 -14.82
CA GLN A 9 -7.68 4.06 -14.20
C GLN A 9 -6.61 4.47 -13.18
N THR A 10 -5.65 5.32 -13.57
CA THR A 10 -4.58 5.77 -12.66
C THR A 10 -5.14 6.51 -11.44
N ILE A 11 -6.21 7.29 -11.62
CA ILE A 11 -6.85 8.01 -10.53
C ILE A 11 -7.50 7.03 -9.55
N GLU A 12 -8.28 6.06 -10.04
CA GLU A 12 -8.99 5.11 -9.19
C GLU A 12 -8.03 4.13 -8.51
N ASP A 13 -7.10 3.52 -9.25
CA ASP A 13 -6.07 2.63 -8.70
C ASP A 13 -5.17 3.36 -7.70
N GLY A 14 -4.80 4.62 -8.01
CA GLY A 14 -4.02 5.48 -7.13
C GLY A 14 -4.74 5.81 -5.82
N LYS A 15 -6.05 6.08 -5.86
CA LYS A 15 -6.86 6.29 -4.65
C LYS A 15 -6.87 5.04 -3.77
N GLN A 16 -7.04 3.85 -4.37
CA GLN A 16 -7.06 2.60 -3.61
C GLN A 16 -5.70 2.29 -2.99
N LEU A 17 -4.61 2.54 -3.74
CA LEU A 17 -3.24 2.43 -3.22
C LEU A 17 -3.01 3.36 -2.02
N VAL A 18 -3.39 4.64 -2.11
CA VAL A 18 -3.20 5.61 -1.03
C VAL A 18 -3.96 5.19 0.23
N ARG A 19 -5.18 4.68 0.09
CA ARG A 19 -6.00 4.21 1.22
C ARG A 19 -5.39 2.98 1.89
N SER A 20 -5.10 1.94 1.11
CA SER A 20 -4.54 0.68 1.63
C SER A 20 -3.16 0.90 2.26
N SER A 21 -2.27 1.67 1.61
CA SER A 21 -0.93 1.94 2.14
C SER A 21 -0.96 2.78 3.43
N GLY A 22 -1.86 3.76 3.52
CA GLY A 22 -2.10 4.51 4.76
C GLY A 22 -2.64 3.63 5.89
N SER A 23 -3.52 2.68 5.55
CA SER A 23 -4.14 1.76 6.53
C SER A 23 -3.11 0.83 7.20
N VAL A 24 -2.02 0.46 6.50
CA VAL A 24 -0.91 -0.32 7.09
C VAL A 24 -0.32 0.41 8.29
N GLY A 25 0.07 1.67 8.11
CA GLY A 25 0.68 2.49 9.16
C GLY A 25 -0.29 2.76 10.31
N ALA A 26 -1.55 3.11 10.00
CA ALA A 26 -2.58 3.34 11.01
C ALA A 26 -2.80 2.11 11.90
N ASN A 27 -2.97 0.92 11.31
CA ASN A 27 -3.14 -0.30 12.09
C ASN A 27 -1.89 -0.70 12.87
N TYR A 28 -0.70 -0.36 12.39
CA TYR A 28 0.55 -0.65 13.10
C TYR A 28 0.70 0.25 14.33
N ILE A 29 0.33 1.53 14.22
CA ILE A 29 0.26 2.45 15.36
C ILE A 29 -0.72 1.91 16.40
N GLU A 30 -1.93 1.52 15.98
CA GLU A 30 -2.92 0.91 16.88
C GLU A 30 -2.44 -0.42 17.49
N ALA A 31 -1.67 -1.22 16.75
CA ALA A 31 -1.08 -2.44 17.30
C ALA A 31 -0.11 -2.13 18.45
N ASN A 32 0.71 -1.08 18.32
CA ASN A 32 1.65 -0.69 19.37
C ASN A 32 0.96 -0.19 20.65
N GLU A 33 -0.29 0.26 20.54
CA GLU A 33 -1.14 0.67 21.67
C GLU A 33 -2.10 -0.46 22.14
N SER A 34 -1.89 -1.68 21.64
CA SER A 34 -2.82 -2.80 21.89
C SER A 34 -2.97 -3.16 23.37
N LEU A 35 -4.21 -3.49 23.76
CA LEU A 35 -4.57 -3.84 25.13
C LEU A 35 -4.24 -5.30 25.49
N SER A 36 -3.89 -6.12 24.48
CA SER A 36 -3.53 -7.53 24.68
C SER A 36 -2.75 -8.09 23.50
N LYS A 37 -2.05 -9.21 23.71
CA LYS A 37 -1.39 -9.97 22.62
C LYS A 37 -2.36 -10.41 21.52
N LYS A 38 -3.61 -10.71 21.87
CA LYS A 38 -4.64 -11.12 20.89
C LYS A 38 -5.02 -9.95 19.98
N ASP A 39 -5.19 -8.77 20.57
CA ASP A 39 -5.48 -7.53 19.84
C ASP A 39 -4.30 -7.13 18.96
N PHE A 40 -3.07 -7.15 19.51
CA PHE A 40 -1.84 -6.96 18.73
C PHE A 40 -1.80 -7.84 17.46
N CYS A 41 -1.97 -9.15 17.64
CA CYS A 41 -1.97 -10.12 16.54
C CYS A 41 -3.09 -9.86 15.54
N TYR A 42 -4.27 -9.42 15.98
CA TYR A 42 -5.37 -9.04 15.10
C TYR A 42 -5.02 -7.81 14.26
N ARG A 43 -4.47 -6.76 14.85
CA ARG A 43 -4.04 -5.54 14.15
C ARG A 43 -2.92 -5.80 13.15
N VAL A 44 -1.91 -6.59 13.52
CA VAL A 44 -0.84 -7.01 12.60
C VAL A 44 -1.39 -7.81 11.41
N LYS A 45 -2.44 -8.63 11.61
CA LYS A 45 -3.11 -9.31 10.48
C LYS A 45 -3.79 -8.32 9.53
N ILE A 46 -4.37 -7.24 10.04
CA ILE A 46 -4.93 -6.17 9.21
C ILE A 46 -3.81 -5.47 8.43
N CYS A 47 -2.72 -5.07 9.09
CA CYS A 47 -1.54 -4.49 8.40
C CYS A 47 -1.09 -5.37 7.22
N ARG A 48 -0.97 -6.69 7.44
CA ARG A 48 -0.57 -7.63 6.40
C ARG A 48 -1.57 -7.70 5.24
N LYS A 49 -2.88 -7.62 5.52
CA LYS A 49 -3.92 -7.60 4.48
C LYS A 49 -3.80 -6.33 3.63
N GLU A 50 -3.68 -5.17 4.28
CA GLU A 50 -3.59 -3.86 3.63
C GLU A 50 -2.28 -3.68 2.83
N ALA A 51 -1.17 -4.25 3.32
CA ALA A 51 0.09 -4.27 2.59
C ALA A 51 -0.01 -5.10 1.30
N LYS A 52 -0.69 -6.26 1.35
CA LYS A 52 -0.95 -7.07 0.16
C LYS A 52 -1.82 -6.35 -0.85
N GLU A 53 -2.83 -5.63 -0.39
CA GLU A 53 -3.69 -4.82 -1.24
C GLU A 53 -2.93 -3.67 -1.88
N SER A 54 -2.08 -2.98 -1.12
CA SER A 54 -1.18 -1.93 -1.62
C SER A 54 -0.24 -2.47 -2.71
N ILE A 55 0.34 -3.66 -2.49
CA ILE A 55 1.19 -4.35 -3.49
C ILE A 55 0.39 -4.67 -4.75
N TYR A 56 -0.86 -5.12 -4.62
CA TYR A 56 -1.72 -5.42 -5.76
C TYR A 56 -1.94 -4.17 -6.64
N TRP A 57 -2.32 -3.04 -6.04
CA TRP A 57 -2.52 -1.78 -6.78
C TRP A 57 -1.22 -1.28 -7.44
N LEU A 58 -0.08 -1.37 -6.75
CA LEU A 58 1.22 -1.05 -7.35
C LEU A 58 1.55 -1.97 -8.54
N THR A 59 1.22 -3.25 -8.44
CA THR A 59 1.45 -4.23 -9.52
C THR A 59 0.62 -3.89 -10.75
N LEU A 60 -0.66 -3.52 -10.58
CA LEU A 60 -1.50 -3.06 -11.70
C LEU A 60 -0.91 -1.82 -12.37
N LEU A 61 -0.51 -0.82 -11.59
CA LEU A 61 0.12 0.39 -12.12
C LEU A 61 1.42 0.07 -12.88
N LYS A 62 2.24 -0.86 -12.39
CA LYS A 62 3.48 -1.29 -13.04
C LYS A 62 3.23 -2.00 -14.36
N LEU A 63 2.21 -2.85 -14.43
CA LEU A 63 1.81 -3.55 -15.66
C LEU A 63 1.30 -2.57 -16.73
N CYS A 64 0.54 -1.55 -16.33
CA CYS A 64 0.00 -0.56 -17.26
C CYS A 64 1.03 0.50 -17.69
N TYR A 65 2.03 0.78 -16.85
CA TYR A 65 2.97 1.89 -17.03
C TYR A 65 4.43 1.45 -16.76
N PRO A 66 4.99 0.50 -17.53
CA PRO A 66 6.32 -0.05 -17.31
C PRO A 66 7.44 1.01 -17.41
N GLU A 67 7.23 2.11 -18.11
CA GLU A 67 8.19 3.22 -18.20
C GLU A 67 8.37 4.01 -16.89
N TYR A 68 7.58 3.70 -15.85
CA TYR A 68 7.64 4.25 -14.50
C TYR A 68 8.21 3.28 -13.47
N ASP A 69 8.75 2.14 -13.91
CA ASP A 69 9.12 1.02 -13.05
C ASP A 69 10.00 1.41 -11.86
N THR A 70 11.03 2.23 -12.10
CA THR A 70 11.95 2.68 -11.05
C THR A 70 11.24 3.38 -9.87
N ILE A 71 10.21 4.18 -10.17
CA ILE A 71 9.45 4.90 -9.13
C ILE A 71 8.49 3.94 -8.41
N LEU A 72 7.86 3.03 -9.15
CA LEU A 72 6.92 2.06 -8.59
C LEU A 72 7.64 1.01 -7.73
N ASP A 73 8.84 0.58 -8.11
CA ASP A 73 9.69 -0.31 -7.31
C ASP A 73 10.15 0.35 -6.00
N LEU A 74 10.43 1.67 -6.01
CA LEU A 74 10.73 2.40 -4.79
C LEU A 74 9.55 2.37 -3.81
N LEU A 75 8.32 2.54 -4.32
CA LEU A 75 7.10 2.46 -3.51
C LEU A 75 6.84 1.02 -3.03
N PHE A 76 7.08 0.03 -3.88
CA PHE A 76 6.94 -1.38 -3.54
C PHE A 76 7.83 -1.76 -2.34
N ARG A 77 9.09 -1.33 -2.34
CA ARG A 77 10.02 -1.56 -1.22
C ARG A 77 9.54 -0.92 0.09
N LYS A 78 8.91 0.25 0.03
CA LYS A 78 8.36 0.93 1.21
C LYS A 78 7.13 0.26 1.80
N VAL A 79 6.33 -0.42 0.97
CA VAL A 79 5.14 -1.16 1.45
C VAL A 79 5.54 -2.48 2.13
N GLN A 80 6.70 -3.03 1.76
CA GLN A 80 7.22 -4.28 2.31
C GLN A 80 8.12 -4.12 3.55
N SER A 81 8.58 -2.91 3.85
CA SER A 81 9.38 -2.60 5.04
C SER A 81 8.48 -2.39 6.25
#